data_AF-A0AAD6W4N6-F1
#
_entry.id   AF-A0AAD6W4N6-F1
#
_cell.length_a   1.000
_cell.length_b   1.000
_cell.length_c   1.000
_cell.angle_alpha   90.00
_cell.angle_beta   90.00
_cell.angle_gamma   90.00
#
_symmetry.space_group_name_H-M   'P 1'
#
loop_
_entity.id
_entity.type
_entity.pdbx_description
1 polymer ?
#
loop_
_entity_poly.entity_id
_entity_poly.type
_entity_poly.pdbx_seq_one_letter_code
_entity_poly.pdbx_strand_id
1 'polypeptide(L)'
;MDTRRRPPKPRRPTSSQDGGGHHLHQKRLPPTIDNSSPSSPPKASDALPLPLYLTNAIFFTLFFSVAYYLLYRWRDKIRNSTPLHVVTFPEIAAIISLTASFIYLLGFFGIDFVQSFITRSSHDAWELEGSHNPNFLINKDHRLVTCPPPSSIDPIPKLPNPETIITPLASVEDEEIVKSVTEGTLPSYSLETKLGDCKRAAVIRREALQRTTGRSLEGLPIEGFDYDSILGQCCEMPVGYVQIPVGIAGPLSLNGMEFMVPMATTEGCLVASTNRGCKAIYASGGASSVLYADGMTRAPVVRFETAKRASELKLFLEDPDNFDTLSTVFNRSSRFGRLQGIQCAMAGKNLYIRFKCSTGDAMGMNMVSKGVQNVLDFLQADFPDMEVIGISGDFLVSS
;
A
#
# COMPACT_ATOMS: atom_id res chain seq x y z
N MET A 1 -14.05 52.88 18.15
CA MET A 1 -13.12 53.63 17.29
C MET A 1 -12.59 52.67 16.24
N ASP A 2 -13.26 52.65 15.09
CA ASP A 2 -12.81 52.05 13.85
C ASP A 2 -11.49 52.64 13.38
N THR A 3 -10.61 51.82 12.77
CA THR A 3 -9.99 52.18 11.49
C THR A 3 -9.39 50.95 10.80
N ARG A 4 -10.08 50.46 9.77
CA ARG A 4 -9.52 49.62 8.70
C ARG A 4 -8.72 50.50 7.74
N ARG A 5 -7.48 50.14 7.39
CA ARG A 5 -6.75 50.72 6.25
C ARG A 5 -6.76 49.75 5.07
N ARG A 6 -7.34 50.20 3.94
CA ARG A 6 -7.22 49.58 2.60
C ARG A 6 -6.05 50.26 1.83
N PRO A 7 -5.39 49.56 0.90
CA PRO A 7 -4.34 50.14 0.04
C PRO A 7 -4.93 50.82 -1.24
N PRO A 8 -4.14 51.68 -1.93
CA PRO A 8 -4.65 52.52 -3.03
C PRO A 8 -4.59 51.84 -4.41
N LYS A 9 -5.46 52.34 -5.30
CA LYS A 9 -5.70 51.96 -6.71
C LYS A 9 -4.68 52.62 -7.66
N PRO A 10 -4.26 51.99 -8.77
CA PRO A 10 -3.41 52.64 -9.77
C PRO A 10 -4.20 53.48 -10.81
N ARG A 11 -3.51 54.50 -11.35
CA ARG A 11 -3.99 55.55 -12.27
C ARG A 11 -4.09 55.06 -13.72
N ARG A 12 -5.05 55.63 -14.47
CA ARG A 12 -5.22 55.55 -15.94
C ARG A 12 -4.08 56.27 -16.69
N PRO A 13 -3.71 55.83 -17.90
CA PRO A 13 -2.89 56.63 -18.81
C PRO A 13 -3.74 57.50 -19.75
N THR A 14 -3.24 58.70 -19.99
CA THR A 14 -3.72 59.72 -20.93
C THR A 14 -3.18 59.49 -22.34
N SER A 15 -4.03 59.80 -23.32
CA SER A 15 -3.79 59.86 -24.75
C SER A 15 -2.95 61.08 -25.17
N SER A 16 -2.06 60.90 -26.15
CA SER A 16 -1.66 61.94 -27.11
C SER A 16 -1.23 61.32 -28.43
N GLN A 17 -1.81 61.82 -29.52
CA GLN A 17 -1.54 61.51 -30.93
C GLN A 17 -0.29 62.25 -31.44
N ASP A 18 0.32 61.66 -32.48
CA ASP A 18 1.02 62.22 -33.67
C ASP A 18 2.17 61.25 -34.04
N GLY A 19 2.47 60.86 -35.28
CA GLY A 19 2.01 61.20 -36.62
C GLY A 19 2.99 60.55 -37.63
N GLY A 20 2.53 60.24 -38.85
CA GLY A 20 3.33 59.80 -40.02
C GLY A 20 3.72 58.30 -40.02
N GLY A 21 3.44 57.46 -41.02
CA GLY A 21 3.15 57.68 -42.44
C GLY A 21 4.37 57.28 -43.27
N HIS A 22 4.51 56.02 -43.68
CA HIS A 22 5.26 55.62 -44.89
C HIS A 22 4.82 54.23 -45.39
N HIS A 23 4.28 54.23 -46.61
CA HIS A 23 4.00 53.07 -47.45
C HIS A 23 5.30 52.48 -48.02
N LEU A 24 5.36 51.15 -48.15
CA LEU A 24 6.06 50.50 -49.26
C LEU A 24 5.41 49.16 -49.64
N HIS A 25 4.94 49.13 -50.89
CA HIS A 25 4.42 47.98 -51.63
C HIS A 25 5.57 47.19 -52.25
N GLN A 26 5.55 45.85 -52.18
CA GLN A 26 6.06 44.99 -53.27
C GLN A 26 5.48 43.57 -53.16
N LYS A 27 4.41 43.25 -53.91
CA LYS A 27 4.35 42.63 -55.26
C LYS A 27 4.60 41.10 -55.25
N ARG A 28 3.54 40.38 -55.64
CA ARG A 28 3.38 38.92 -55.77
C ARG A 28 3.45 38.55 -57.26
N LEU A 29 4.15 37.46 -57.63
CA LEU A 29 3.91 36.67 -58.86
C LEU A 29 4.33 35.17 -58.61
N PRO A 30 3.70 34.18 -59.29
CA PRO A 30 3.73 32.72 -58.97
C PRO A 30 4.46 31.89 -60.07
N PRO A 31 4.25 30.56 -60.23
CA PRO A 31 4.39 29.41 -59.32
C PRO A 31 5.48 28.41 -59.81
N THR A 32 6.01 27.55 -58.93
CA THR A 32 6.71 26.32 -59.34
C THR A 32 6.09 25.12 -58.65
N ILE A 33 5.61 24.20 -59.48
CA ILE A 33 5.02 22.91 -59.13
C ILE A 33 6.14 21.99 -58.69
N ASP A 34 6.06 21.44 -57.48
CA ASP A 34 6.69 20.18 -57.13
C ASP A 34 5.70 19.32 -56.33
N ASN A 35 5.24 18.27 -57.00
CA ASN A 35 4.45 17.18 -56.45
C ASN A 35 5.40 16.21 -55.72
N SER A 36 5.28 16.08 -54.39
CA SER A 36 5.49 14.81 -53.66
C SER A 36 5.42 15.03 -52.13
N SER A 37 4.22 15.18 -51.59
CA SER A 37 3.99 14.96 -50.16
C SER A 37 3.73 13.47 -49.91
N PRO A 38 4.48 12.78 -49.02
CA PRO A 38 4.13 11.42 -48.63
C PRO A 38 2.81 11.43 -47.84
N SER A 39 1.87 10.58 -48.26
CA SER A 39 0.60 10.36 -47.57
C SER A 39 0.84 9.98 -46.11
N SER A 40 0.20 10.70 -45.18
CA SER A 40 0.12 10.33 -43.77
C SER A 40 -0.51 8.94 -43.60
N PRO A 41 -0.06 8.12 -42.65
CA PRO A 41 -0.68 6.81 -42.40
C PRO A 41 -2.12 6.99 -41.91
N PRO A 42 -3.03 6.04 -42.21
CA PRO A 42 -4.43 6.18 -41.88
C PRO A 42 -4.63 6.30 -40.36
N LYS A 43 -5.35 7.33 -39.94
CA LYS A 43 -5.79 7.50 -38.54
C LYS A 43 -7.14 6.81 -38.38
N ALA A 44 -7.37 6.17 -37.24
CA ALA A 44 -8.66 5.55 -36.88
C ALA A 44 -9.85 6.55 -36.85
N SER A 45 -9.58 7.86 -37.03
CA SER A 45 -10.58 8.93 -37.16
C SER A 45 -11.41 8.87 -38.45
N ASP A 46 -10.97 8.11 -39.46
CA ASP A 46 -11.67 8.06 -40.76
C ASP A 46 -12.85 7.07 -40.79
N ALA A 47 -13.13 6.38 -39.68
CA ALA A 47 -14.13 5.31 -39.64
C ALA A 47 -15.56 5.76 -39.31
N LEU A 48 -15.80 6.97 -38.77
CA LEU A 48 -17.15 7.42 -38.38
C LEU A 48 -17.35 8.95 -38.55
N PRO A 49 -18.45 9.42 -39.17
CA PRO A 49 -18.70 10.83 -39.47
C PRO A 49 -19.32 11.59 -38.29
N LEU A 50 -18.81 11.38 -37.07
CA LEU A 50 -19.31 12.04 -35.86
C LEU A 50 -18.21 12.89 -35.19
N PRO A 51 -18.55 14.00 -34.51
CA PRO A 51 -17.57 14.80 -33.78
C PRO A 51 -16.83 13.95 -32.74
N LEU A 52 -15.49 13.93 -32.78
CA LEU A 52 -14.63 13.09 -31.92
C LEU A 52 -14.92 13.22 -30.40
N TYR A 53 -15.32 14.41 -29.96
CA TYR A 53 -15.71 14.63 -28.57
C TYR A 53 -16.96 13.84 -28.18
N LEU A 54 -17.91 13.71 -29.09
CA LEU A 54 -19.15 12.99 -28.89
C LEU A 54 -18.92 11.47 -28.85
N THR A 55 -18.09 10.95 -29.75
CA THR A 55 -17.73 9.52 -29.73
C THR A 55 -16.98 9.15 -28.46
N ASN A 56 -16.04 9.98 -28.02
CA ASN A 56 -15.31 9.76 -26.76
C ASN A 56 -16.22 9.79 -25.54
N ALA A 57 -17.12 10.77 -25.45
CA ALA A 57 -18.08 10.85 -24.36
C ALA A 57 -18.98 9.60 -24.31
N ILE A 58 -19.42 9.10 -25.47
CA ILE A 58 -20.23 7.88 -25.57
C ILE A 58 -19.44 6.65 -25.12
N PHE A 59 -18.22 6.42 -25.63
CA PHE A 59 -17.45 5.24 -25.27
C PHE A 59 -16.95 5.26 -23.82
N PHE A 60 -16.66 6.44 -23.27
CA PHE A 60 -16.28 6.59 -21.86
C PHE A 60 -17.47 6.29 -20.94
N THR A 61 -18.64 6.88 -21.22
CA THR A 61 -19.86 6.61 -20.44
C THR A 61 -20.33 5.16 -20.57
N LEU A 62 -20.22 4.57 -21.76
CA LEU A 62 -20.49 3.15 -22.00
C LEU A 62 -19.54 2.24 -21.20
N PHE A 63 -18.24 2.52 -21.20
CA PHE A 63 -17.25 1.74 -20.46
C PHE A 63 -17.55 1.71 -18.95
N PHE A 64 -17.75 2.87 -18.33
CA PHE A 64 -18.00 2.93 -16.88
C PHE A 64 -19.37 2.39 -16.48
N SER A 65 -20.41 2.60 -17.30
CA SER A 65 -21.74 2.07 -17.01
C SER A 65 -21.80 0.54 -17.12
N VAL A 66 -21.15 -0.04 -18.12
CA VAL A 66 -21.07 -1.49 -18.33
C VAL A 66 -20.16 -2.15 -17.28
N ALA A 67 -19.03 -1.53 -16.92
CA ALA A 67 -18.17 -1.99 -15.83
C ALA A 67 -18.92 -2.00 -14.49
N TYR A 68 -19.67 -0.93 -14.18
CA TYR A 68 -20.49 -0.86 -12.97
C TYR A 68 -21.59 -1.93 -12.94
N TYR A 69 -22.26 -2.16 -14.07
CA TYR A 69 -23.26 -3.22 -14.21
C TYR A 69 -22.69 -4.61 -13.92
N LEU A 70 -21.50 -4.94 -14.48
CA LEU A 70 -20.84 -6.22 -14.26
C LEU A 70 -20.40 -6.40 -12.80
N LEU A 71 -19.82 -5.36 -12.18
CA LEU A 71 -19.44 -5.38 -10.77
C LEU A 71 -20.66 -5.57 -9.84
N TYR A 72 -21.77 -4.90 -10.14
CA TYR A 72 -23.01 -5.05 -9.38
C TYR A 72 -23.58 -6.48 -9.49
N ARG A 73 -23.59 -7.05 -10.70
CA ARG A 73 -24.07 -8.40 -10.96
C ARG A 73 -23.17 -9.47 -10.33
N TRP A 74 -21.86 -9.33 -10.42
CA TRP A 74 -20.92 -10.25 -9.77
C TRP A 74 -21.04 -10.19 -8.25
N ARG A 75 -21.24 -9.01 -7.67
CA ARG A 75 -21.53 -8.86 -6.23
C ARG A 75 -22.81 -9.60 -5.83
N ASP A 76 -23.86 -9.50 -6.63
CA ASP A 76 -25.14 -10.18 -6.37
C ASP A 76 -25.00 -11.72 -6.49
N LYS A 77 -24.22 -12.20 -7.46
CA LYS A 77 -23.89 -13.63 -7.60
C LYS A 77 -23.11 -14.20 -6.42
N ILE A 78 -22.14 -13.43 -5.90
CA ILE A 78 -21.38 -13.80 -4.70
C ILE A 78 -22.33 -13.89 -3.50
N ARG A 79 -23.29 -12.97 -3.37
CA ARG A 79 -24.25 -12.95 -2.27
C ARG A 79 -25.23 -14.13 -2.32
N ASN A 80 -25.63 -14.55 -3.52
CA ASN A 80 -26.61 -15.61 -3.73
C ASN A 80 -25.97 -16.99 -4.01
N SER A 81 -24.64 -17.13 -3.82
CA SER A 81 -23.87 -18.36 -4.05
C SER A 81 -24.06 -18.99 -5.44
N THR A 82 -24.37 -18.18 -6.45
CA THR A 82 -24.46 -18.67 -7.82
C THR A 82 -23.07 -18.73 -8.45
N PRO A 83 -22.69 -19.82 -9.12
CA PRO A 83 -21.37 -19.96 -9.72
C PRO A 83 -21.06 -18.86 -10.74
N LEU A 84 -19.89 -18.23 -10.61
CA LEU A 84 -19.43 -17.11 -11.45
C LEU A 84 -19.30 -17.46 -12.94
N HIS A 85 -19.09 -18.74 -13.26
CA HIS A 85 -19.00 -19.23 -14.64
C HIS A 85 -20.36 -19.30 -15.37
N VAL A 86 -21.47 -19.18 -14.64
CA VAL A 86 -22.82 -19.15 -15.25
C VAL A 86 -23.10 -17.72 -15.69
N VAL A 87 -22.73 -17.39 -16.93
CA VAL A 87 -22.90 -16.05 -17.52
C VAL A 87 -24.23 -15.97 -18.25
N THR A 88 -25.08 -15.02 -17.87
CA THR A 88 -26.36 -14.75 -18.53
C THR A 88 -26.17 -13.97 -19.83
N PHE A 89 -27.11 -14.08 -20.77
CA PHE A 89 -27.09 -13.32 -22.03
C PHE A 89 -26.77 -11.82 -21.88
N PRO A 90 -27.38 -11.05 -20.93
CA PRO A 90 -27.03 -9.65 -20.74
C PRO A 90 -25.60 -9.43 -20.19
N GLU A 91 -25.03 -10.37 -19.45
CA GLU A 91 -23.65 -10.29 -18.98
C GLU A 91 -22.65 -10.57 -20.11
N ILE A 92 -22.97 -11.49 -21.03
CA ILE A 92 -22.17 -11.71 -22.24
C ILE A 92 -22.13 -10.44 -23.10
N ALA A 93 -23.31 -9.83 -23.34
CA ALA A 93 -23.39 -8.57 -24.09
C ALA A 93 -22.62 -7.43 -23.41
N ALA A 94 -22.68 -7.35 -22.07
CA ALA A 94 -21.89 -6.40 -21.28
C ALA A 94 -20.39 -6.64 -21.41
N ILE A 95 -19.91 -7.89 -21.32
CA ILE A 95 -18.48 -8.22 -21.46
C ILE A 95 -17.96 -7.85 -22.86
N ILE A 96 -18.72 -8.16 -23.91
CA ILE A 96 -18.36 -7.80 -25.29
C ILE A 96 -18.30 -6.27 -25.44
N SER A 97 -19.31 -5.55 -24.91
CA SER A 97 -19.36 -4.08 -24.95
C SER A 97 -18.22 -3.42 -24.16
N LEU A 98 -17.86 -3.98 -23.00
CA LEU A 98 -16.72 -3.55 -22.19
C LEU A 98 -15.40 -3.74 -22.95
N THR A 99 -15.25 -4.88 -23.63
CA THR A 99 -14.03 -5.19 -24.40
C THR A 99 -13.90 -4.27 -25.62
N ALA A 100 -14.99 -4.03 -26.34
CA ALA A 100 -15.01 -3.12 -27.48
C ALA A 100 -14.71 -1.66 -27.07
N SER A 101 -15.30 -1.18 -25.97
CA SER A 101 -15.03 0.16 -25.43
C SER A 101 -13.61 0.29 -24.87
N PHE A 102 -13.07 -0.75 -24.25
CA PHE A 102 -11.68 -0.78 -23.81
C PHE A 102 -10.68 -0.70 -24.97
N ILE A 103 -10.89 -1.46 -26.04
CA ILE A 103 -10.04 -1.40 -27.25
C ILE A 103 -10.09 -0.01 -27.88
N TYR A 104 -11.29 0.60 -27.95
CA TYR A 104 -11.45 1.96 -28.44
C TYR A 104 -10.69 2.99 -27.59
N LEU A 105 -10.84 2.93 -26.26
CA LEU A 105 -10.17 3.84 -25.33
C LEU A 105 -8.64 3.65 -25.36
N LEU A 106 -8.16 2.41 -25.49
CA LEU A 106 -6.73 2.12 -25.63
C LEU A 106 -6.18 2.63 -26.97
N GLY A 107 -6.92 2.48 -28.06
CA GLY A 107 -6.53 3.03 -29.38
C GLY A 107 -6.55 4.55 -29.42
N PHE A 108 -7.46 5.21 -28.67
CA PHE A 108 -7.59 6.66 -28.66
C PHE A 108 -6.62 7.34 -27.68
N PHE A 109 -6.46 6.83 -26.46
CA PHE A 109 -5.55 7.39 -25.44
C PHE A 109 -4.13 6.80 -25.48
N GLY A 110 -3.96 5.59 -26.00
CA GLY A 110 -2.68 4.89 -26.00
C GLY A 110 -1.68 5.40 -27.05
N ILE A 111 -2.15 5.99 -28.15
CA ILE A 111 -1.26 6.51 -29.21
C ILE A 111 -0.47 7.73 -28.71
N ASP A 112 -1.10 8.67 -27.98
CA ASP A 112 -0.39 9.81 -27.37
C ASP A 112 0.56 9.38 -26.24
N PHE A 113 0.22 8.34 -25.49
CA PHE A 113 1.06 7.78 -24.42
C PHE A 113 2.35 7.15 -24.97
N VAL A 114 2.24 6.37 -26.06
CA VAL A 114 3.40 5.72 -26.71
C VAL A 114 4.26 6.75 -27.45
N GLN A 115 3.65 7.74 -28.10
CA GLN A 115 4.37 8.79 -28.83
C GLN A 115 5.12 9.75 -27.88
N SER A 116 4.57 10.02 -26.69
CA SER A 116 5.24 10.76 -25.61
C SER A 116 6.41 9.99 -24.98
N PHE A 117 6.42 8.65 -25.05
CA PHE A 117 7.55 7.84 -24.58
C PHE A 117 8.71 7.85 -25.59
N ILE A 118 8.40 7.83 -26.90
CA ILE A 118 9.39 7.83 -27.99
C ILE A 118 10.02 9.22 -28.19
N THR A 119 9.28 10.31 -27.96
CA THR A 119 9.84 11.69 -28.05
C THR A 119 10.66 12.08 -26.83
N ARG A 120 10.47 11.41 -25.68
CA ARG A 120 11.22 11.69 -24.46
C ARG A 120 12.56 10.95 -24.40
N SER A 121 12.74 9.89 -25.19
CA SER A 121 14.02 9.17 -25.31
C SER A 121 15.05 9.87 -26.19
N SER A 122 14.72 10.99 -26.85
CA SER A 122 15.64 11.73 -27.73
C SER A 122 16.17 13.06 -27.18
N HIS A 123 15.77 13.50 -25.98
CA HIS A 123 16.11 14.84 -25.49
C HIS A 123 16.74 14.93 -24.08
N ASP A 124 17.39 13.86 -23.60
CA ASP A 124 18.22 13.90 -22.39
C ASP A 124 19.56 13.18 -22.63
N ALA A 125 20.50 13.85 -23.32
CA ALA A 125 21.91 13.52 -23.26
C ALA A 125 22.70 14.83 -23.36
N TRP A 126 23.25 15.25 -22.22
CA TRP A 126 23.96 16.50 -22.02
C TRP A 126 25.27 16.60 -22.80
N GLU A 127 25.56 17.85 -23.17
CA GLU A 127 26.87 18.38 -23.53
C GLU A 127 27.99 17.88 -22.62
N LEU A 128 29.09 17.39 -23.21
CA LEU A 128 30.42 17.43 -22.62
C LEU A 128 31.46 17.36 -23.76
N GLU A 129 32.32 18.38 -23.80
CA GLU A 129 33.47 18.50 -24.68
C GLU A 129 34.48 17.35 -24.50
N GLY A 130 35.16 16.98 -25.58
CA GLY A 130 36.57 16.60 -25.49
C GLY A 130 36.98 15.24 -26.06
N SER A 131 37.73 15.32 -27.17
CA SER A 131 38.79 14.40 -27.64
C SER A 131 38.45 13.26 -28.63
N HIS A 132 39.30 13.23 -29.67
CA HIS A 132 39.30 12.40 -30.86
C HIS A 132 39.47 10.89 -30.59
N ASN A 133 38.74 10.06 -31.35
CA ASN A 133 39.36 9.02 -32.19
C ASN A 133 38.36 8.48 -33.24
N PRO A 134 38.68 8.51 -34.55
CA PRO A 134 37.86 7.91 -35.59
C PRO A 134 38.34 6.49 -35.89
N ASN A 135 37.43 5.51 -35.84
CA ASN A 135 37.39 4.28 -36.65
C ASN A 135 36.67 3.16 -35.89
N PHE A 136 35.38 2.93 -36.22
CA PHE A 136 34.97 1.57 -36.57
C PHE A 136 33.67 1.58 -37.39
N LEU A 137 33.87 1.38 -38.69
CA LEU A 137 33.03 0.69 -39.68
C LEU A 137 31.50 0.75 -39.54
N ILE A 138 30.95 1.53 -40.48
CA ILE A 138 29.62 1.38 -41.06
C ILE A 138 29.44 -0.06 -41.55
N ASN A 139 28.41 -0.76 -41.07
CA ASN A 139 27.76 -1.78 -41.89
C ASN A 139 26.24 -1.60 -41.83
N LYS A 140 25.69 -1.17 -42.98
CA LYS A 140 24.27 -1.22 -43.31
C LYS A 140 23.90 -2.68 -43.51
N ASP A 141 22.89 -3.17 -42.80
CA ASP A 141 21.92 -4.11 -43.38
C ASP A 141 20.70 -4.26 -42.46
N HIS A 142 19.62 -3.58 -42.86
CA HIS A 142 18.27 -3.90 -42.41
C HIS A 142 17.79 -5.15 -43.17
N ARG A 143 17.75 -6.30 -42.51
CA ARG A 143 16.92 -7.44 -42.93
C ARG A 143 16.09 -7.93 -41.75
N LEU A 144 14.78 -7.79 -41.92
CA LEU A 144 13.74 -8.38 -41.09
C LEU A 144 13.88 -9.91 -41.13
N VAL A 145 14.25 -10.52 -40.00
CA VAL A 145 14.14 -11.98 -39.81
C VAL A 145 12.73 -12.26 -39.32
N THR A 146 11.92 -12.85 -40.19
CA THR A 146 10.62 -13.44 -39.85
C THR A 146 10.85 -14.81 -39.20
N CYS A 147 10.38 -15.01 -37.96
CA CYS A 147 10.40 -16.31 -37.30
C CYS A 147 9.30 -17.25 -37.86
N PRO A 148 9.59 -18.52 -38.16
CA PRO A 148 8.58 -19.53 -38.50
C PRO A 148 7.81 -20.02 -37.25
N PRO A 149 6.64 -20.68 -37.41
CA PRO A 149 5.80 -21.12 -36.30
C PRO A 149 6.46 -22.25 -35.48
N PRO A 150 6.07 -22.44 -34.20
CA PRO A 150 6.72 -23.39 -33.32
C PRO A 150 6.38 -24.84 -33.71
N SER A 151 7.41 -25.62 -34.03
CA SER A 151 7.35 -27.07 -34.18
C SER A 151 7.49 -27.75 -32.81
N SER A 152 6.62 -28.71 -32.53
CA SER A 152 6.72 -29.82 -31.55
C SER A 152 7.22 -29.49 -30.13
N ILE A 153 6.32 -29.73 -29.17
CA ILE A 153 6.57 -29.74 -27.71
C ILE A 153 7.67 -30.75 -27.39
N ASP A 154 8.86 -30.27 -27.06
CA ASP A 154 9.85 -31.06 -26.33
C ASP A 154 9.37 -31.26 -24.88
N PRO A 155 9.55 -32.45 -24.27
CA PRO A 155 9.17 -32.67 -22.90
C PRO A 155 9.96 -31.75 -21.98
N ILE A 156 9.21 -31.03 -21.13
CA ILE A 156 9.68 -30.16 -20.04
C ILE A 156 10.89 -30.83 -19.35
N PRO A 157 12.05 -30.16 -19.26
CA PRO A 157 13.15 -30.67 -18.44
C PRO A 157 12.64 -30.83 -17.01
N LYS A 158 12.69 -32.06 -16.49
CA LYS A 158 12.40 -32.30 -15.08
C LYS A 158 13.31 -31.38 -14.27
N LEU A 159 12.72 -30.60 -13.37
CA LEU A 159 13.47 -29.81 -12.38
C LEU A 159 14.54 -30.73 -11.76
N PRO A 160 15.81 -30.31 -11.69
CA PRO A 160 16.81 -31.09 -10.98
C PRO A 160 16.31 -31.37 -9.56
N ASN A 161 16.50 -32.59 -9.06
CA ASN A 161 16.34 -32.84 -7.63
C ASN A 161 17.21 -31.81 -6.88
N PRO A 162 16.71 -31.14 -5.83
CA PRO A 162 17.51 -30.19 -5.09
C PRO A 162 18.76 -30.91 -4.60
N GLU A 163 19.92 -30.45 -5.07
CA GLU A 163 21.20 -30.87 -4.52
C GLU A 163 21.15 -30.65 -3.01
N THR A 164 21.64 -31.60 -2.24
CA THR A 164 21.66 -31.50 -0.78
C THR A 164 22.69 -30.44 -0.42
N ILE A 165 22.24 -29.20 -0.25
CA ILE A 165 23.09 -28.06 0.09
C ILE A 165 23.46 -28.18 1.57
N ILE A 166 24.42 -29.05 1.88
CA ILE A 166 25.08 -29.05 3.18
C ILE A 166 26.09 -27.90 3.12
N THR A 167 25.71 -26.75 3.69
CA THR A 167 26.72 -25.72 3.97
C THR A 167 27.54 -26.23 5.15
N PRO A 168 28.86 -26.46 5.01
CA PRO A 168 29.65 -26.92 6.14
C PRO A 168 29.64 -25.83 7.21
N LEU A 169 29.11 -26.11 8.40
CA LEU A 169 29.25 -25.20 9.52
C LEU A 169 30.72 -25.12 9.94
N ALA A 170 31.13 -23.95 10.42
CA ALA A 170 32.52 -23.68 10.77
C ALA A 170 33.01 -24.45 12.00
N SER A 171 32.11 -25.01 12.81
CA SER A 171 32.45 -25.76 14.02
C SER A 171 31.72 -27.11 14.08
N VAL A 172 32.42 -28.13 14.60
CA VAL A 172 31.87 -29.48 14.84
C VAL A 172 30.72 -29.43 15.86
N GLU A 173 30.82 -28.52 16.84
CA GLU A 173 29.77 -28.29 17.83
C GLU A 173 28.46 -27.82 17.17
N ASP A 174 28.53 -26.89 16.22
CA ASP A 174 27.32 -26.39 15.54
C ASP A 174 26.65 -27.50 14.71
N GLU A 175 27.42 -28.39 14.09
CA GLU A 175 26.89 -29.55 13.36
C GLU A 175 26.12 -30.50 14.29
N GLU A 176 26.65 -30.79 15.48
CA GLU A 176 25.98 -31.62 16.48
C GLU A 176 24.70 -30.96 17.01
N ILE A 177 24.74 -29.64 17.22
CA ILE A 177 23.57 -28.87 17.66
C ILE A 177 22.50 -28.88 16.56
N VAL A 178 22.85 -28.62 15.30
CA VAL A 178 21.92 -28.68 14.17
C VAL A 178 21.29 -30.05 14.05
N LYS A 179 22.08 -31.12 14.16
CA LYS A 179 21.56 -32.49 14.16
C LYS A 179 20.57 -32.71 15.32
N SER A 180 20.91 -32.27 16.52
CA SER A 180 20.05 -32.38 17.71
C SER A 180 18.73 -31.60 17.56
N VAL A 181 18.75 -30.45 16.88
CA VAL A 181 17.54 -29.67 16.57
C VAL A 181 16.71 -30.37 15.49
N THR A 182 17.35 -30.92 14.45
CA THR A 182 16.69 -31.62 13.35
C THR A 182 16.01 -32.91 13.83
N GLU A 183 16.63 -33.63 14.77
CA GLU A 183 16.10 -34.84 15.40
C GLU A 183 15.04 -34.54 16.48
N GLY A 184 14.87 -33.28 16.87
CA GLY A 184 13.88 -32.86 17.88
C GLY A 184 14.33 -33.04 19.34
N THR A 185 15.55 -33.52 19.58
CA THR A 185 16.13 -33.67 20.93
C THR A 185 16.37 -32.31 21.59
N LEU A 186 16.71 -31.29 20.79
CA LEU A 186 16.93 -29.92 21.25
C LEU A 186 15.84 -28.97 20.72
N PRO A 187 15.01 -28.36 21.57
CA PRO A 187 13.99 -27.43 21.12
C PRO A 187 14.58 -26.13 20.54
N SER A 188 14.21 -25.81 19.30
CA SER A 188 14.71 -24.65 18.54
C SER A 188 14.48 -23.28 19.22
N TYR A 189 13.37 -23.11 19.95
CA TYR A 189 13.06 -21.87 20.66
C TYR A 189 13.97 -21.60 21.88
N SER A 190 14.77 -22.59 22.31
CA SER A 190 15.66 -22.48 23.48
C SER A 190 17.12 -22.16 23.14
N LEU A 191 17.43 -22.01 21.85
CA LEU A 191 18.80 -21.88 21.35
C LEU A 191 19.46 -20.59 21.85
N GLU A 192 18.73 -19.47 21.87
CA GLU A 192 19.23 -18.18 22.33
C GLU A 192 19.71 -18.27 23.80
N THR A 193 18.89 -18.87 24.67
CA THR A 193 19.22 -19.05 26.10
C THR A 193 20.37 -20.04 26.31
N LYS A 194 20.44 -21.11 25.52
CA LYS A 194 21.46 -22.17 25.71
C LYS A 194 22.83 -21.80 25.15
N LEU A 195 22.84 -21.08 24.03
CA LEU A 195 24.08 -20.70 23.34
C LEU A 195 24.63 -19.37 23.85
N GLY A 196 23.77 -18.51 24.42
CA GLY A 196 24.14 -17.16 24.85
C GLY A 196 24.50 -16.22 23.71
N ASP A 197 24.23 -16.62 22.46
CA ASP A 197 24.49 -15.88 21.23
C ASP A 197 23.29 -16.01 20.31
N CYS A 198 22.52 -14.92 20.20
CA CYS A 198 21.27 -14.89 19.41
C CYS A 198 21.53 -15.02 17.90
N LYS A 199 22.67 -14.50 17.42
CA LYS A 199 23.04 -14.60 16.01
C LYS A 199 23.41 -16.06 15.67
N ARG A 200 24.25 -16.69 16.50
CA ARG A 200 24.60 -18.12 16.35
C ARG A 200 23.36 -19.00 16.42
N ALA A 201 22.44 -18.71 17.34
CA ALA A 201 21.15 -19.40 17.44
C ALA A 201 20.33 -19.29 16.14
N ALA A 202 20.25 -18.10 15.54
CA ALA A 202 19.56 -17.89 14.26
C ALA A 202 20.23 -18.65 13.10
N VAL A 203 21.56 -18.70 13.04
CA VAL A 203 22.33 -19.46 12.03
C VAL A 203 22.07 -20.96 12.16
N ILE A 204 22.17 -21.52 13.36
CA ILE A 204 21.91 -22.94 13.64
C ILE A 204 20.47 -23.30 13.28
N ARG A 205 19.51 -22.47 13.68
CA ARG A 205 18.09 -22.67 13.36
C ARG A 205 17.84 -22.64 11.86
N ARG A 206 18.43 -21.68 11.16
CA ARG A 206 18.36 -21.56 9.70
C ARG A 206 18.87 -22.83 9.04
N GLU A 207 20.03 -23.34 9.45
CA GLU A 207 20.60 -24.55 8.87
C GLU A 207 19.76 -25.79 9.17
N ALA A 208 19.27 -25.95 10.40
CA ALA A 208 18.33 -27.03 10.75
C ALA A 208 17.07 -26.97 9.87
N LEU A 209 16.51 -25.77 9.65
CA LEU A 209 15.34 -25.58 8.80
C LEU A 209 15.61 -25.98 7.33
N GLN A 210 16.79 -25.63 6.79
CA GLN A 210 17.18 -26.05 5.43
C GLN A 210 17.27 -27.57 5.32
N ARG A 211 17.86 -28.25 6.31
CA ARG A 211 17.98 -29.72 6.34
C ARG A 211 16.64 -30.41 6.50
N THR A 212 15.76 -29.93 7.38
CA THR A 212 14.43 -30.51 7.58
C THR A 212 13.53 -30.33 6.36
N THR A 213 13.61 -29.17 5.68
CA THR A 213 12.72 -28.88 4.54
C THR A 213 13.30 -29.31 3.19
N GLY A 214 14.61 -29.57 3.11
CA GLY A 214 15.31 -29.80 1.86
C GLY A 214 15.32 -28.59 0.91
N ARG A 215 15.03 -27.38 1.42
CA ARG A 215 14.97 -26.14 0.64
C ARG A 215 16.03 -25.16 1.10
N SER A 216 16.66 -24.51 0.14
CA SER A 216 17.61 -23.42 0.40
C SER A 216 16.89 -22.16 0.90
N LEU A 217 17.49 -21.48 1.88
CA LEU A 217 17.12 -20.13 2.31
C LEU A 217 18.06 -19.07 1.73
N GLU A 218 18.84 -19.42 0.71
CA GLU A 218 19.67 -18.49 -0.05
C GLU A 218 18.85 -17.26 -0.48
N GLY A 219 19.43 -16.07 -0.33
CA GLY A 219 18.74 -14.79 -0.56
C GLY A 219 18.05 -14.20 0.67
N LEU A 220 17.85 -14.95 1.76
CA LEU A 220 17.47 -14.39 3.06
C LEU A 220 18.73 -14.01 3.84
N PRO A 221 19.03 -12.73 4.10
CA PRO A 221 20.21 -12.32 4.86
C PRO A 221 20.17 -12.78 6.33
N ILE A 222 21.36 -13.04 6.87
CA ILE A 222 21.59 -13.38 8.29
C ILE A 222 22.61 -12.44 8.96
N GLU A 223 23.46 -11.79 8.16
CA GLU A 223 24.53 -10.91 8.64
C GLU A 223 24.03 -9.46 8.70
N GLY A 224 24.61 -8.64 9.58
CA GLY A 224 24.30 -7.20 9.64
C GLY A 224 22.99 -6.83 10.35
N PHE A 225 22.44 -7.74 11.15
CA PHE A 225 21.27 -7.50 11.99
C PHE A 225 21.59 -7.75 13.48
N ASP A 226 21.07 -6.89 14.35
CA ASP A 226 21.22 -7.03 15.81
C ASP A 226 20.12 -7.94 16.36
N TYR A 227 20.43 -9.23 16.49
CA TYR A 227 19.49 -10.24 17.00
C TYR A 227 19.19 -10.11 18.50
N ASP A 228 20.08 -9.48 19.28
CA ASP A 228 19.82 -9.27 20.70
C ASP A 228 18.69 -8.25 20.90
N SER A 229 18.57 -7.28 20.00
CA SER A 229 17.52 -6.24 20.06
C SER A 229 16.09 -6.76 19.91
N ILE A 230 15.88 -7.92 19.28
CA ILE A 230 14.54 -8.48 19.04
C ILE A 230 14.13 -9.53 20.07
N LEU A 231 15.08 -10.05 20.86
CA LEU A 231 14.87 -11.17 21.77
C LEU A 231 13.80 -10.82 22.82
N GLY A 232 12.73 -11.62 22.84
CA GLY A 232 11.64 -11.48 23.81
C GLY A 232 10.78 -10.22 23.64
N GLN A 233 10.93 -9.50 22.52
CA GLN A 233 10.21 -8.25 22.27
C GLN A 233 9.48 -8.24 20.92
N CYS A 234 10.16 -8.63 19.84
CA CYS A 234 9.69 -8.37 18.48
C CYS A 234 9.39 -9.63 17.67
N CYS A 235 10.23 -10.67 17.79
CA CYS A 235 10.09 -11.88 16.99
C CYS A 235 10.74 -13.07 17.71
N GLU A 236 10.06 -14.21 17.66
CA GLU A 236 10.54 -15.48 18.16
C GLU A 236 11.16 -16.31 17.03
N MET A 237 12.16 -17.13 17.37
CA MET A 237 12.79 -18.10 16.46
C MET A 237 13.29 -17.50 15.11
N PRO A 238 14.08 -16.41 15.12
CA PRO A 238 14.56 -15.78 13.89
C PRO A 238 15.46 -16.73 13.08
N VAL A 239 15.35 -16.65 11.75
CA VAL A 239 16.21 -17.39 10.77
C VAL A 239 16.89 -16.47 9.76
N GLY A 240 16.74 -15.16 9.95
CA GLY A 240 17.13 -14.10 9.02
C GLY A 240 16.19 -12.90 9.15
N TYR A 241 16.30 -11.98 8.21
CA TYR A 241 15.43 -10.80 8.12
C TYR A 241 15.15 -10.46 6.65
N VAL A 242 14.05 -9.76 6.39
CA VAL A 242 13.69 -9.34 5.03
C VAL A 242 14.09 -7.88 4.82
N GLN A 243 14.82 -7.62 3.73
CA GLN A 243 15.15 -6.25 3.32
C GLN A 243 14.00 -5.67 2.49
N ILE A 244 13.49 -4.51 2.91
CA ILE A 244 12.45 -3.76 2.20
C ILE A 244 13.05 -2.44 1.68
N PRO A 245 12.95 -2.12 0.38
CA PRO A 245 13.41 -0.84 -0.14
C PRO A 245 12.72 0.33 0.57
N VAL A 246 13.50 1.34 0.97
CA VAL A 246 12.99 2.54 1.64
C VAL A 246 13.24 3.75 0.75
N GLY A 247 12.16 4.41 0.31
CA GLY A 247 12.20 5.68 -0.40
C GLY A 247 11.81 6.85 0.50
N ILE A 248 12.02 8.08 0.01
CA ILE A 248 11.63 9.31 0.71
C ILE A 248 10.70 10.12 -0.20
N ALA A 249 9.56 10.59 0.34
CA ALA A 249 8.65 11.52 -0.32
C ALA A 249 8.59 12.85 0.44
N GLY A 250 8.73 13.98 -0.25
CA GLY A 250 8.64 15.31 0.38
C GLY A 250 9.31 16.45 -0.42
N PRO A 251 9.27 17.69 0.12
CA PRO A 251 8.71 18.02 1.44
C PRO A 251 7.17 18.01 1.45
N LEU A 252 6.59 17.43 2.50
CA LEU A 252 5.17 17.57 2.84
C LEU A 252 5.01 18.77 3.79
N SER A 253 4.42 19.86 3.29
CA SER A 253 4.05 21.01 4.14
C SER A 253 2.74 20.73 4.86
N LEU A 254 2.79 20.54 6.17
CA LEU A 254 1.64 20.21 7.03
C LEU A 254 1.69 21.03 8.32
N ASN A 255 0.60 21.75 8.62
CA ASN A 255 0.49 22.60 9.83
C ASN A 255 1.63 23.62 9.97
N GLY A 256 2.14 24.13 8.86
CA GLY A 256 3.26 25.10 8.82
C GLY A 256 4.65 24.49 9.03
N MET A 257 4.77 23.16 9.08
CA MET A 257 6.03 22.44 9.17
C MET A 257 6.28 21.61 7.90
N GLU A 258 7.54 21.35 7.58
CA GLU A 258 7.94 20.54 6.44
C GLU A 258 8.45 19.17 6.89
N PHE A 259 7.96 18.10 6.25
CA PHE A 259 8.32 16.72 6.56
C PHE A 259 8.87 15.98 5.35
N MET A 260 9.93 15.19 5.57
CA MET A 260 10.39 14.16 4.64
C MET A 260 9.86 12.82 5.13
N VAL A 261 8.98 12.19 4.35
CA VAL A 261 8.25 10.97 4.76
C VAL A 261 9.01 9.74 4.28
N PRO A 262 9.59 8.92 5.17
CA PRO A 262 10.17 7.64 4.80
C PRO A 262 9.06 6.62 4.47
N MET A 263 9.23 5.86 3.40
CA MET A 263 8.26 4.88 2.93
C MET A 263 8.97 3.57 2.58
N ALA A 264 8.70 2.50 3.32
CA ALA A 264 9.18 1.16 3.02
C ALA A 264 8.15 0.45 2.12
N THR A 265 8.53 0.11 0.88
CA THR A 265 7.61 -0.54 -0.08
C THR A 265 8.36 -1.28 -1.18
N THR A 266 7.74 -2.33 -1.71
CA THR A 266 8.15 -3.00 -2.96
C THR A 266 7.24 -2.62 -4.14
N GLU A 267 6.19 -1.82 -3.90
CA GLU A 267 5.25 -1.38 -4.94
C GLU A 267 5.88 -0.29 -5.82
N GLY A 268 5.96 -0.57 -7.12
CA GLY A 268 6.42 0.39 -8.12
C GLY A 268 5.57 1.66 -8.15
N CYS A 269 6.19 2.80 -8.44
CA CYS A 269 5.54 4.12 -8.55
C CYS A 269 4.88 4.68 -7.28
N LEU A 270 4.72 3.92 -6.19
CA LEU A 270 4.04 4.41 -4.96
C LEU A 270 4.75 5.64 -4.36
N VAL A 271 6.07 5.55 -4.16
CA VAL A 271 6.86 6.66 -3.60
C VAL A 271 6.85 7.87 -4.54
N ALA A 272 7.04 7.64 -5.85
CA ALA A 272 7.05 8.72 -6.84
C ALA A 272 5.69 9.44 -6.93
N SER A 273 4.59 8.67 -6.89
CA SER A 273 3.23 9.20 -6.87
C SER A 273 2.96 10.02 -5.60
N THR A 274 3.36 9.50 -4.44
CA THR A 274 3.24 10.20 -3.15
C THR A 274 4.07 11.49 -3.14
N ASN A 275 5.28 11.46 -3.69
CA ASN A 275 6.15 12.62 -3.83
C ASN A 275 5.54 13.70 -4.74
N ARG A 276 4.91 13.29 -5.85
CA ARG A 276 4.15 14.21 -6.72
C ARG A 276 2.97 14.85 -5.97
N GLY A 277 2.28 14.08 -5.13
CA GLY A 277 1.23 14.59 -4.24
C GLY A 277 1.76 15.63 -3.24
N CYS A 278 2.88 15.33 -2.58
CA CYS A 278 3.55 16.28 -1.67
C CYS A 278 3.91 17.59 -2.38
N LYS A 279 4.45 17.51 -3.60
CA LYS A 279 4.75 18.69 -4.43
C LYS A 279 3.51 19.53 -4.73
N ALA A 280 2.39 18.91 -5.06
CA ALA A 280 1.14 19.61 -5.32
C ALA A 280 0.60 20.31 -4.06
N ILE A 281 0.63 19.63 -2.91
CA ILE A 281 0.22 20.19 -1.61
C ILE A 281 1.11 21.39 -1.25
N TYR A 282 2.43 21.23 -1.38
CA TYR A 282 3.40 22.28 -1.09
C TYR A 282 3.17 23.52 -1.95
N ALA A 283 3.03 23.34 -3.28
CA ALA A 283 2.76 24.44 -4.21
C ALA A 283 1.42 25.14 -3.96
N SER A 284 0.47 24.47 -3.29
CA SER A 284 -0.84 25.01 -2.93
C SER A 284 -0.86 25.75 -1.59
N GLY A 285 0.28 25.93 -0.93
CA GLY A 285 0.39 26.59 0.37
C GLY A 285 0.33 25.64 1.58
N GLY A 286 0.42 24.33 1.36
CA GLY A 286 0.44 23.31 2.40
C GLY A 286 -0.94 22.76 2.77
N ALA A 287 -0.92 21.78 3.67
CA ALA A 287 -2.11 21.15 4.24
C ALA A 287 -2.27 21.49 5.73
N SER A 288 -3.49 21.36 6.24
CA SER A 288 -3.81 21.45 7.67
C SER A 288 -4.47 20.16 8.14
N SER A 289 -4.08 19.67 9.30
CA SER A 289 -4.67 18.49 9.95
C SER A 289 -4.91 18.75 11.43
N VAL A 290 -5.98 18.15 11.96
CA VAL A 290 -6.37 18.22 13.37
C VAL A 290 -6.73 16.81 13.83
N LEU A 291 -6.26 16.44 15.02
CA LEU A 291 -6.61 15.18 15.66
C LEU A 291 -7.94 15.33 16.40
N TYR A 292 -8.97 14.62 15.95
CA TYR A 292 -10.31 14.68 16.57
C TYR A 292 -10.45 13.83 17.83
N ALA A 293 -9.81 12.66 17.85
CA ALA A 293 -9.87 11.74 18.97
C ALA A 293 -8.62 10.88 19.01
N ASP A 294 -8.14 10.63 20.23
CA ASP A 294 -7.10 9.66 20.53
C ASP A 294 -7.61 8.71 21.62
N GLY A 295 -7.47 7.42 21.39
CA GLY A 295 -7.87 6.40 22.35
C GLY A 295 -7.83 5.00 21.77
N MET A 296 -6.89 4.20 22.26
CA MET A 296 -6.82 2.78 21.98
C MET A 296 -7.96 2.04 22.69
N THR A 297 -8.44 0.95 22.10
CA THR A 297 -9.57 0.21 22.66
C THR A 297 -9.26 -1.27 22.85
N ARG A 298 -9.84 -1.86 23.89
CA ARG A 298 -9.87 -3.31 24.11
C ARG A 298 -11.31 -3.71 24.46
N ALA A 299 -11.83 -4.77 23.84
CA ALA A 299 -13.20 -5.23 24.10
C ALA A 299 -13.23 -6.71 24.48
N PRO A 300 -13.14 -7.03 25.78
CA PRO A 300 -13.44 -8.36 26.25
C PRO A 300 -14.91 -8.72 26.02
N VAL A 301 -15.15 -10.02 25.96
CA VAL A 301 -16.47 -10.61 25.99
C VAL A 301 -16.62 -11.48 27.23
N VAL A 302 -17.65 -11.17 28.01
CA VAL A 302 -18.03 -11.92 29.20
C VAL A 302 -19.41 -12.53 29.02
N ARG A 303 -19.70 -13.59 29.75
CA ARG A 303 -20.97 -14.31 29.69
C ARG A 303 -21.50 -14.58 31.07
N PHE A 304 -22.83 -14.55 31.16
CA PHE A 304 -23.59 -14.95 32.34
C PHE A 304 -24.57 -16.07 31.98
N GLU A 305 -25.23 -16.64 33.00
CA GLU A 305 -26.30 -17.63 32.77
C GLU A 305 -27.52 -17.01 32.09
N THR A 306 -27.84 -15.75 32.42
CA THR A 306 -29.05 -15.07 31.93
C THR A 306 -28.73 -13.68 31.37
N ALA A 307 -29.55 -13.24 30.40
CA ALA A 307 -29.47 -11.89 29.83
C ALA A 307 -29.74 -10.79 30.88
N LYS A 308 -30.61 -11.07 31.87
CA LYS A 308 -30.87 -10.16 32.99
C LYS A 308 -29.57 -9.88 33.76
N ARG A 309 -28.82 -10.93 34.09
CA ARG A 309 -27.57 -10.79 34.84
C ARG A 309 -26.49 -10.05 34.05
N ALA A 310 -26.38 -10.33 32.75
CA ALA A 310 -25.51 -9.54 31.87
C ALA A 310 -25.90 -8.05 31.82
N SER A 311 -27.20 -7.73 31.90
CA SER A 311 -27.69 -6.35 31.94
C SER A 311 -27.35 -5.63 33.25
N GLU A 312 -27.30 -6.35 34.38
CA GLU A 312 -26.87 -5.78 35.66
C GLU A 312 -25.41 -5.32 35.58
N LEU A 313 -24.50 -6.12 34.99
CA LEU A 313 -23.12 -5.70 34.76
C LEU A 313 -23.03 -4.51 33.77
N LYS A 314 -23.82 -4.51 32.69
CA LYS A 314 -23.87 -3.38 31.76
C LYS A 314 -24.22 -2.08 32.48
N LEU A 315 -25.28 -2.10 33.29
CA LEU A 315 -25.73 -0.93 34.04
C LEU A 315 -24.66 -0.48 35.04
N PHE A 316 -24.01 -1.41 35.73
CA PHE A 316 -22.91 -1.10 36.64
C PHE A 316 -21.73 -0.39 35.94
N LEU A 317 -21.32 -0.88 34.76
CA LEU A 317 -20.19 -0.34 33.99
C LEU A 317 -20.47 1.02 33.34
N GLU A 318 -21.73 1.30 33.01
CA GLU A 318 -22.16 2.55 32.38
C GLU A 318 -22.65 3.61 33.40
N ASP A 319 -22.72 3.24 34.68
CA ASP A 319 -23.05 4.16 35.77
C ASP A 319 -21.89 5.14 36.02
N PRO A 320 -22.12 6.47 35.88
CA PRO A 320 -21.11 7.48 36.16
C PRO A 320 -20.51 7.39 37.57
N ASP A 321 -21.28 6.93 38.56
CA ASP A 321 -20.83 6.86 39.96
C ASP A 321 -19.76 5.76 40.16
N ASN A 322 -19.76 4.73 39.31
CA ASN A 322 -18.79 3.63 39.36
C ASN A 322 -17.54 3.90 38.52
N PHE A 323 -17.61 4.86 37.58
CA PHE A 323 -16.55 5.09 36.60
C PHE A 323 -15.21 5.46 37.26
N ASP A 324 -15.21 6.27 38.31
CA ASP A 324 -13.98 6.68 39.01
C ASP A 324 -13.25 5.50 39.67
N THR A 325 -14.02 4.56 40.23
CA THR A 325 -13.47 3.32 40.81
C THR A 325 -12.87 2.45 39.72
N LEU A 326 -13.60 2.22 38.63
CA LEU A 326 -13.14 1.42 37.49
C LEU A 326 -11.90 2.05 36.83
N SER A 327 -11.90 3.37 36.66
CA SER A 327 -10.77 4.14 36.16
C SER A 327 -9.56 3.99 37.07
N THR A 328 -9.74 4.09 38.39
CA THR A 328 -8.65 3.89 39.35
C THR A 328 -8.04 2.49 39.25
N VAL A 329 -8.87 1.45 39.17
CA VAL A 329 -8.40 0.06 39.01
C VAL A 329 -7.65 -0.13 37.70
N PHE A 330 -8.21 0.37 36.59
CA PHE A 330 -7.59 0.31 35.27
C PHE A 330 -6.23 1.02 35.27
N ASN A 331 -6.18 2.26 35.77
CA ASN A 331 -5.01 3.14 35.71
C ASN A 331 -3.86 2.66 36.60
N ARG A 332 -4.10 1.79 37.58
CA ARG A 332 -3.02 1.16 38.38
C ARG A 332 -2.06 0.32 37.54
N SER A 333 -2.51 -0.16 36.38
CA SER A 333 -1.69 -0.98 35.48
C SER A 333 -0.58 -0.20 34.77
N SER A 334 -0.70 1.14 34.65
CA SER A 334 0.23 1.96 33.88
C SER A 334 0.28 3.44 34.30
N ARG A 335 1.47 4.04 34.18
CA ARG A 335 1.65 5.48 34.39
C ARG A 335 1.05 6.32 33.26
N PHE A 336 0.91 5.77 32.06
CA PHE A 336 0.41 6.49 30.87
C PHE A 336 -1.05 6.18 30.54
N GLY A 337 -1.48 4.94 30.80
CA GLY A 337 -2.84 4.48 30.52
C GLY A 337 -3.87 5.24 31.34
N ARG A 338 -4.79 5.97 30.68
CA ARG A 338 -5.94 6.60 31.35
C ARG A 338 -7.23 6.15 30.69
N LEU A 339 -8.09 5.50 31.48
CA LEU A 339 -9.42 5.14 31.05
C LEU A 339 -10.24 6.40 30.70
N GLN A 340 -10.73 6.46 29.46
CA GLN A 340 -11.53 7.56 28.94
C GLN A 340 -13.03 7.24 28.94
N GLY A 341 -13.39 5.97 28.81
CA GLY A 341 -14.78 5.55 28.75
C GLY A 341 -14.95 4.05 28.58
N ILE A 342 -16.14 3.56 28.93
CA ILE A 342 -16.57 2.18 28.75
C ILE A 342 -17.88 2.22 27.98
N GLN A 343 -17.99 1.40 26.94
CA GLN A 343 -19.22 1.24 26.16
C GLN A 343 -19.58 -0.23 26.07
N CYS A 344 -20.79 -0.59 26.45
CA CYS A 344 -21.20 -1.99 26.51
C CYS A 344 -22.24 -2.33 25.43
N ALA A 345 -22.06 -3.45 24.75
CA ALA A 345 -23.04 -4.04 23.84
C ALA A 345 -23.45 -5.44 24.30
N MET A 346 -24.76 -5.70 24.41
CA MET A 346 -25.28 -7.01 24.81
C MET A 346 -25.69 -7.85 23.61
N ALA A 347 -25.42 -9.15 23.68
CA ALA A 347 -25.94 -10.17 22.78
C ALA A 347 -26.48 -11.35 23.59
N GLY A 348 -27.77 -11.28 23.95
CA GLY A 348 -28.40 -12.26 24.84
C GLY A 348 -27.71 -12.27 26.21
N LYS A 349 -27.06 -13.39 26.54
CA LYS A 349 -26.32 -13.59 27.79
C LYS A 349 -24.84 -13.22 27.74
N ASN A 350 -24.35 -12.77 26.57
CA ASN A 350 -22.99 -12.28 26.39
C ASN A 350 -22.98 -10.74 26.45
N LEU A 351 -21.93 -10.18 27.05
CA LEU A 351 -21.68 -8.74 27.13
C LEU A 351 -20.30 -8.44 26.54
N TYR A 352 -20.28 -7.56 25.54
CA TYR A 352 -19.07 -7.02 24.94
C TYR A 352 -18.80 -5.65 25.55
N ILE A 353 -17.62 -5.47 26.15
CA ILE A 353 -17.31 -4.28 26.96
C ILE A 353 -16.16 -3.54 26.29
N ARG A 354 -16.42 -2.46 25.55
CA ARG A 354 -15.38 -1.67 24.90
C ARG A 354 -14.79 -0.65 25.87
N PHE A 355 -13.58 -0.91 26.34
CA PHE A 355 -12.77 0.04 27.08
C PHE A 355 -12.05 0.96 26.09
N LYS A 356 -12.12 2.27 26.31
CA LYS A 356 -11.35 3.29 25.59
C LYS A 356 -10.37 3.96 26.52
N CYS A 357 -9.11 4.05 26.12
CA CYS A 357 -8.02 4.50 26.97
C CYS A 357 -7.03 5.37 26.18
N SER A 358 -6.51 6.45 26.78
CA SER A 358 -5.33 7.14 26.22
C SER A 358 -4.06 6.36 26.54
N THR A 359 -3.08 6.40 25.64
CA THR A 359 -1.90 5.53 25.75
C THR A 359 -0.57 6.28 25.73
N GLY A 360 -0.60 7.62 25.79
CA GLY A 360 0.58 8.44 25.55
C GLY A 360 1.07 8.25 24.12
N ASP A 361 2.38 8.15 23.92
CA ASP A 361 2.97 7.98 22.60
C ASP A 361 3.00 6.52 22.12
N ALA A 362 2.66 5.57 23.00
CA ALA A 362 2.59 4.16 22.64
C ALA A 362 1.26 3.85 21.93
N MET A 363 1.30 2.96 20.93
CA MET A 363 0.07 2.39 20.36
C MET A 363 -0.78 1.68 21.44
N GLY A 364 -0.12 1.02 22.41
CA GLY A 364 -0.71 0.74 23.73
C GLY A 364 -1.55 -0.54 23.85
N MET A 365 -1.55 -1.44 22.86
CA MET A 365 -2.34 -2.68 22.93
C MET A 365 -2.08 -3.56 24.17
N ASN A 366 -0.82 -3.80 24.52
CA ASN A 366 -0.47 -4.58 25.70
C ASN A 366 -0.88 -3.88 27.00
N MET A 367 -0.73 -2.56 27.03
CA MET A 367 -1.08 -1.74 28.18
C MET A 367 -2.58 -1.74 28.44
N VAL A 368 -3.40 -1.53 27.39
CA VAL A 368 -4.86 -1.54 27.53
C VAL A 368 -5.33 -2.95 27.89
N SER A 369 -4.74 -4.01 27.32
CA SER A 369 -5.07 -5.39 27.68
C SER A 369 -4.84 -5.69 29.16
N LYS A 370 -3.71 -5.23 29.72
CA LYS A 370 -3.40 -5.38 31.15
C LYS A 370 -4.36 -4.58 32.04
N GLY A 371 -4.67 -3.34 31.64
CA GLY A 371 -5.64 -2.50 32.35
C GLY A 371 -7.03 -3.12 32.38
N VAL A 372 -7.48 -3.68 31.25
CA VAL A 372 -8.76 -4.41 31.17
C VAL A 372 -8.75 -5.65 32.04
N GLN A 373 -7.67 -6.44 32.03
CA GLN A 373 -7.59 -7.63 32.89
C GLN A 373 -7.76 -7.27 34.36
N ASN A 374 -7.07 -6.23 34.85
CA ASN A 374 -7.22 -5.77 36.22
C ASN A 374 -8.67 -5.37 36.57
N VAL A 375 -9.38 -4.76 35.62
CA VAL A 375 -10.80 -4.40 35.83
C VAL A 375 -11.68 -5.65 35.85
N LEU A 376 -11.45 -6.62 34.97
CA LEU A 376 -12.19 -7.88 34.98
C LEU A 376 -11.95 -8.67 36.27
N ASP A 377 -10.71 -8.72 36.74
CA ASP A 377 -10.35 -9.38 38.01
C ASP A 377 -11.02 -8.70 39.21
N PHE A 378 -11.11 -7.37 39.18
CA PHE A 378 -11.84 -6.59 40.19
C PHE A 378 -13.34 -6.88 40.16
N LEU A 379 -13.95 -6.93 38.98
CA LEU A 379 -15.38 -7.22 38.80
C LEU A 379 -15.74 -8.64 39.26
N GLN A 380 -14.81 -9.60 39.24
CA GLN A 380 -15.05 -10.97 39.68
C GLN A 380 -15.45 -11.06 41.17
N ALA A 381 -15.11 -10.05 41.99
CA ALA A 381 -15.52 -9.99 43.39
C ALA A 381 -17.04 -9.79 43.56
N ASP A 382 -17.64 -8.90 42.75
CA ASP A 382 -19.07 -8.54 42.80
C ASP A 382 -19.93 -9.38 41.83
N PHE A 383 -19.29 -9.91 40.78
CA PHE A 383 -19.88 -10.76 39.75
C PHE A 383 -19.13 -12.11 39.67
N PRO A 384 -19.17 -12.95 40.72
CA PRO A 384 -18.44 -14.22 40.74
C PRO A 384 -18.95 -15.22 39.69
N ASP A 385 -20.18 -15.03 39.21
CA ASP A 385 -20.84 -15.78 38.15
C ASP A 385 -20.46 -15.32 36.72
N MET A 386 -19.59 -14.32 36.59
CA MET A 386 -19.06 -13.84 35.31
C MET A 386 -18.07 -14.85 34.73
N GLU A 387 -18.36 -15.34 33.52
CA GLU A 387 -17.43 -16.14 32.71
C GLU A 387 -16.73 -15.24 31.70
N VAL A 388 -15.41 -15.05 31.82
CA VAL A 388 -14.61 -14.33 30.83
C VAL A 388 -14.33 -15.26 29.65
N ILE A 389 -15.05 -15.10 28.54
CA ILE A 389 -14.85 -15.92 27.32
C ILE A 389 -13.54 -15.52 26.63
N GLY A 390 -13.20 -14.23 26.61
CA GLY A 390 -11.99 -13.75 25.98
C GLY A 390 -11.73 -12.26 26.22
N ILE A 391 -10.44 -11.89 26.26
CA ILE A 391 -9.98 -10.50 26.45
C ILE A 391 -10.11 -9.67 25.15
N SER A 392 -10.30 -10.35 24.02
CA SER A 392 -10.63 -9.76 22.72
C SER A 392 -11.78 -10.57 22.12
N GLY A 393 -12.98 -10.00 22.10
CA GLY A 393 -14.20 -10.68 21.66
C GLY A 393 -14.62 -10.37 20.22
N ASP A 394 -13.70 -9.95 19.34
CA ASP A 394 -13.94 -9.50 17.95
C ASP A 394 -15.02 -8.42 17.77
N PHE A 395 -15.56 -7.89 18.87
CA PHE A 395 -16.28 -6.60 18.89
C PHE A 395 -15.35 -5.44 18.51
N LEU A 396 -14.03 -5.67 18.62
CA LEU A 396 -13.02 -4.84 17.98
C LEU A 396 -12.62 -5.47 16.65
N VAL A 397 -12.89 -4.73 15.58
CA VAL A 397 -12.03 -4.79 14.40
C VAL A 397 -10.68 -4.22 14.84
N SER A 398 -9.77 -5.09 15.32
CA SER A 398 -8.35 -4.72 15.41
C SER A 398 -7.86 -4.60 13.98
N SER A 399 -7.92 -3.38 13.43
CA SER A 399 -7.41 -3.05 12.11
C SER A 399 -5.93 -2.78 12.20
#